data_AF-A0A6H0CTQ5-F1
#
_entry.id   AF-A0A6H0CTQ5-F1
#
_cell.length_a   1.000
_cell.length_b   1.000
_cell.length_c   1.000
_cell.angle_alpha   90.00
_cell.angle_beta   90.00
_cell.angle_gamma   90.00
#
_symmetry.space_group_name_H-M   'P 1'
#
loop_
_entity.id
_entity.type
_entity.pdbx_description
1 polymer ?
#
loop_
_entity_poly.entity_id
_entity_poly.type
_entity_poly.pdbx_seq_one_letter_code
_entity_poly.pdbx_strand_id
1 'polypeptide(L)'
;MRVRDAAMVVAGCLVLLSGCGGGNSGGASPLDAGQAEAVLPDAAALPGWKASLEPVAYTLKKAKEMGVGECHDAAGQDSCAQVRFFGVAAFHQENEPDISFIVQTYRDEDTARAAYGTVWKAWKRWVPEARTVSAGNIGDQRDAVAGLSSSIVKGSKGLMIQTRVGSVIMMSMAEAGPHTGMADSYMNRFADVFAQRAGQAEAGERPSAGMTASAR
;
A
#
# COMPACT_ATOMS: atom_id res chain seq x y z
N MET A 1 -75.56 -31.52 -12.60
CA MET A 1 -75.01 -30.90 -13.83
C MET A 1 -73.87 -29.97 -13.42
N ARG A 2 -72.68 -30.24 -13.98
CA ARG A 2 -71.49 -29.39 -14.25
C ARG A 2 -71.20 -28.18 -13.34
N VAL A 3 -70.12 -28.24 -12.55
CA VAL A 3 -68.76 -27.66 -12.79
C VAL A 3 -68.73 -26.13 -12.85
N ARG A 4 -68.07 -25.48 -11.88
CA ARG A 4 -66.94 -24.54 -12.09
C ARG A 4 -66.42 -23.92 -10.79
N ASP A 5 -65.24 -24.41 -10.40
CA ASP A 5 -64.03 -23.73 -9.94
C ASP A 5 -64.09 -22.23 -9.58
N ALA A 6 -63.58 -21.90 -8.38
CA ALA A 6 -62.51 -20.91 -8.18
C ALA A 6 -61.95 -21.02 -6.76
N ALA A 7 -60.78 -21.65 -6.64
CA ALA A 7 -59.93 -21.59 -5.47
C ALA A 7 -59.15 -20.27 -5.46
N MET A 8 -59.06 -19.60 -4.32
CA MET A 8 -58.01 -18.60 -4.07
C MET A 8 -57.41 -18.87 -2.69
N VAL A 9 -56.28 -19.56 -2.70
CA VAL A 9 -55.40 -19.80 -1.55
C VAL A 9 -54.53 -18.55 -1.41
N VAL A 10 -54.75 -17.75 -0.37
CA VAL A 10 -53.79 -16.70 0.03
C VAL A 10 -52.77 -17.34 0.96
N ALA A 11 -51.63 -17.72 0.38
CA ALA A 11 -50.46 -18.18 1.11
C ALA A 11 -49.82 -16.98 1.83
N GLY A 12 -50.03 -16.89 3.14
CA GLY A 12 -49.31 -15.97 4.01
C GLY A 12 -47.88 -16.48 4.22
N CYS A 13 -46.89 -15.77 3.69
CA CYS A 13 -45.49 -16.01 4.01
C CYS A 13 -45.20 -15.55 5.45
N LEU A 14 -45.25 -16.50 6.39
CA LEU A 14 -44.52 -16.45 7.65
C LEU A 14 -43.02 -16.59 7.32
N VAL A 15 -42.31 -15.47 7.18
CA VAL A 15 -40.84 -15.50 7.16
C VAL A 15 -40.37 -15.49 8.61
N LEU A 16 -39.90 -16.67 9.01
CA LEU A 16 -39.29 -16.98 10.29
C LEU A 16 -38.05 -16.11 10.54
N LEU A 17 -37.91 -15.71 11.80
CA LEU A 17 -36.67 -15.26 12.40
C LEU A 17 -35.54 -16.27 12.15
N SER A 18 -34.51 -15.86 11.42
CA SER A 18 -33.15 -16.37 11.61
C SER A 18 -32.24 -15.21 12.00
N GLY A 19 -32.12 -15.02 13.32
CA GLY A 19 -30.93 -14.39 13.86
C GLY A 19 -29.73 -15.30 13.59
N CYS A 20 -28.83 -14.85 12.72
CA CYS A 20 -27.39 -15.11 12.83
C CYS A 20 -26.78 -13.77 13.27
N GLY A 21 -26.26 -13.58 14.48
CA GLY A 21 -25.52 -14.57 15.24
C GLY A 21 -24.20 -14.82 14.53
N GLY A 22 -23.24 -13.91 14.71
CA GLY A 22 -21.94 -14.01 14.07
C GLY A 22 -21.30 -12.64 13.88
N GLY A 23 -21.11 -11.91 14.97
CA GLY A 23 -20.05 -10.90 15.03
C GLY A 23 -18.73 -11.63 14.85
N ASN A 24 -18.37 -11.92 13.60
CA ASN A 24 -17.02 -12.30 13.28
C ASN A 24 -16.24 -11.00 13.42
N SER A 25 -15.52 -10.86 14.53
CA SER A 25 -14.26 -10.13 14.57
C SER A 25 -13.27 -10.82 13.62
N GLY A 26 -13.68 -10.93 12.35
CA GLY A 26 -12.90 -11.48 11.26
C GLY A 26 -11.97 -10.38 10.86
N GLY A 27 -10.81 -10.33 11.52
CA GLY A 27 -9.67 -9.63 10.96
C GLY A 27 -9.50 -10.12 9.52
N ALA A 28 -9.26 -9.18 8.60
CA ALA A 28 -8.98 -9.50 7.21
C ALA A 28 -7.95 -10.64 7.16
N SER A 29 -8.21 -11.62 6.30
CA SER A 29 -7.26 -12.71 6.12
C SER A 29 -5.91 -12.12 5.68
N PRO A 30 -4.79 -12.63 6.23
CA PRO A 30 -3.47 -12.16 5.85
C PRO A 30 -3.28 -12.22 4.33
N LEU A 31 -2.82 -11.13 3.71
CA LEU A 31 -2.64 -11.09 2.25
C LEU A 31 -1.73 -12.22 1.76
N ASP A 32 -2.11 -12.88 0.66
CA ASP A 32 -1.21 -13.81 -0.05
C ASP A 32 -0.19 -13.06 -0.92
N ALA A 33 0.70 -13.80 -1.59
CA ALA A 33 1.74 -13.21 -2.43
C ALA A 33 1.16 -12.41 -3.61
N GLY A 34 0.10 -12.90 -4.24
CA GLY A 34 -0.53 -12.24 -5.39
C GLY A 34 -1.27 -10.98 -4.98
N GLN A 35 -1.91 -10.99 -3.81
CA GLN A 35 -2.51 -9.79 -3.22
C GLN A 35 -1.45 -8.77 -2.80
N ALA A 36 -0.34 -9.22 -2.20
CA ALA A 36 0.79 -8.35 -1.84
C ALA A 36 1.38 -7.65 -3.08
N GLU A 37 1.49 -8.36 -4.20
CA GLU A 37 1.90 -7.79 -5.49
C GLU A 37 0.85 -6.82 -6.03
N ALA A 38 -0.43 -7.18 -6.03
CA ALA A 38 -1.50 -6.36 -6.60
C ALA A 38 -1.70 -5.01 -5.88
N VAL A 39 -1.31 -4.91 -4.61
CA VAL A 39 -1.36 -3.65 -3.85
C VAL A 39 -0.35 -2.62 -4.36
N LEU A 40 0.77 -3.06 -4.96
CA LEU A 40 1.71 -2.15 -5.60
C LEU A 40 1.05 -1.45 -6.80
N PRO A 41 1.35 -0.17 -7.03
CA PRO A 41 0.97 0.50 -8.27
C PRO A 41 1.58 -0.20 -9.48
N ASP A 42 0.80 -0.35 -10.55
CA ASP A 42 1.24 -0.89 -11.84
C ASP A 42 1.19 0.20 -12.94
N ALA A 43 1.57 -0.13 -14.17
CA ALA A 43 1.53 0.82 -15.28
C ALA A 43 0.11 1.35 -15.59
N ALA A 44 -0.95 0.58 -15.29
CA ALA A 44 -2.32 1.05 -15.44
C ALA A 44 -2.72 2.05 -14.35
N ALA A 45 -2.18 1.86 -13.14
CA ALA A 45 -2.33 2.80 -12.04
C ALA A 45 -1.58 4.11 -12.30
N LEU A 46 -0.48 4.08 -13.05
CA LEU A 46 0.41 5.21 -13.26
C LEU A 46 0.54 5.59 -14.75
N PRO A 47 -0.53 6.12 -15.39
CA PRO A 47 -0.49 6.44 -16.81
C PRO A 47 0.59 7.48 -17.13
N GLY A 48 1.41 7.19 -18.15
CA GLY A 48 2.52 8.04 -18.58
C GLY A 48 3.87 7.70 -17.91
N TRP A 49 3.85 6.89 -16.86
CA TRP A 49 5.05 6.36 -16.22
C TRP A 49 5.49 5.06 -16.87
N LYS A 50 6.80 4.84 -16.95
CA LYS A 50 7.38 3.59 -17.41
C LYS A 50 7.91 2.83 -16.22
N ALA A 51 7.59 1.54 -16.12
CA ALA A 51 8.16 0.70 -15.09
C ALA A 51 9.67 0.53 -15.33
N SER A 52 10.47 0.93 -14.34
CA SER A 52 11.88 0.53 -14.21
C SER A 52 11.98 -0.85 -13.56
N LEU A 53 11.02 -1.17 -12.70
CA LEU A 53 10.82 -2.48 -12.09
C LEU A 53 9.32 -2.74 -12.00
N GLU A 54 8.84 -3.76 -12.72
CA GLU A 54 7.45 -4.18 -12.64
C GLU A 54 7.09 -4.62 -11.22
N PRO A 55 5.84 -4.41 -10.77
CA PRO A 55 5.37 -4.86 -9.48
C PRO A 55 5.62 -6.35 -9.26
N VAL A 56 6.23 -6.67 -8.13
CA VAL A 56 6.49 -8.07 -7.77
C VAL A 56 6.57 -8.21 -6.25
N ALA A 57 6.09 -9.33 -5.72
CA ALA A 57 6.22 -9.68 -4.32
C ALA A 57 6.99 -10.98 -4.10
N TYR A 58 7.86 -10.98 -3.09
CA TYR A 58 8.67 -12.14 -2.70
C TYR A 58 8.44 -12.50 -1.24
N THR A 59 8.74 -13.74 -0.87
CA THR A 59 9.00 -14.04 0.54
C THR A 59 10.20 -13.23 1.02
N LEU A 60 10.24 -12.85 2.31
CA LEU A 60 11.35 -12.07 2.84
C LEU A 60 12.72 -12.73 2.58
N LYS A 61 12.80 -14.06 2.71
CA LYS A 61 14.03 -14.82 2.42
C LYS A 61 14.50 -14.56 0.99
N LYS A 62 13.60 -14.70 0.01
CA LYS A 62 13.93 -14.50 -1.40
C LYS A 62 14.27 -13.03 -1.70
N ALA A 63 13.53 -12.09 -1.11
CA ALA A 63 13.83 -10.66 -1.24
C ALA A 63 15.26 -10.34 -0.77
N LYS A 64 15.68 -10.87 0.39
CA LYS A 64 17.04 -10.73 0.93
C LYS A 64 18.10 -11.35 0.01
N GLU A 65 17.86 -12.57 -0.49
CA GLU A 65 18.78 -13.25 -1.42
C GLU A 65 19.04 -12.47 -2.71
N MET A 66 18.06 -11.69 -3.15
CA MET A 66 18.15 -10.88 -4.36
C MET A 66 18.63 -9.44 -4.10
N GLY A 67 18.86 -9.07 -2.84
CA GLY A 67 19.27 -7.71 -2.47
C GLY A 67 18.17 -6.65 -2.57
N VAL A 68 16.90 -7.02 -2.77
CA VAL A 68 15.76 -6.08 -2.79
C VAL A 68 15.08 -5.97 -1.43
N GLY A 69 15.19 -7.01 -0.60
CA GLY A 69 14.64 -7.09 0.75
C GLY A 69 15.56 -6.45 1.78
N GLU A 70 15.82 -5.15 1.64
CA GLU A 70 16.66 -4.44 2.60
C GLU A 70 15.97 -4.36 3.96
N CYS A 71 16.64 -4.90 4.96
CA CYS A 71 16.22 -4.88 6.34
C CYS A 71 17.26 -4.12 7.14
N HIS A 72 16.81 -3.26 8.02
CA HIS A 72 17.68 -2.38 8.77
C HIS A 72 17.37 -2.51 10.25
N ASP A 73 18.43 -2.65 11.03
CA ASP A 73 18.33 -2.63 12.46
C ASP A 73 18.28 -1.18 12.94
N ALA A 74 17.22 -0.85 13.68
CA ALA A 74 17.08 0.43 14.36
C ALA A 74 17.03 0.20 15.86
N ALA A 75 18.14 0.49 16.57
CA ALA A 75 18.27 0.25 18.02
C ALA A 75 17.97 -1.21 18.43
N GLY A 76 18.49 -2.18 17.68
CA GLY A 76 18.34 -3.61 17.97
C GLY A 76 17.00 -4.21 17.55
N GLN A 77 16.18 -3.48 16.79
CA GLN A 77 14.91 -3.96 16.24
C GLN A 77 15.00 -4.06 14.71
N ASP A 78 14.79 -5.26 14.17
CA ASP A 78 14.80 -5.56 12.72
C ASP A 78 13.55 -4.98 12.06
N SER A 79 13.72 -4.08 11.09
CA SER A 79 12.61 -3.48 10.33
C SER A 79 11.78 -4.49 9.55
N CYS A 80 12.32 -5.68 9.28
CA CYS A 80 11.62 -6.75 8.58
C CYS A 80 11.11 -7.85 9.51
N ALA A 81 11.15 -7.64 10.83
CA ALA A 81 10.62 -8.61 11.77
C ALA A 81 9.16 -8.94 11.41
N GLN A 82 8.87 -10.23 11.27
CA GLN A 82 7.53 -10.76 10.99
C GLN A 82 6.93 -10.38 9.62
N VAL A 83 7.73 -9.83 8.70
CA VAL A 83 7.29 -9.60 7.32
C VAL A 83 7.02 -10.94 6.62
N ARG A 84 5.85 -11.07 6.01
CA ARG A 84 5.44 -12.25 5.23
C ARG A 84 5.90 -12.13 3.78
N PHE A 85 5.49 -11.04 3.14
CA PHE A 85 5.91 -10.70 1.79
C PHE A 85 6.51 -9.31 1.72
N PHE A 86 7.53 -9.19 0.87
CA PHE A 86 8.22 -7.96 0.55
C PHE A 86 8.00 -7.68 -0.94
N GLY A 87 7.29 -6.60 -1.22
CA GLY A 87 6.94 -6.16 -2.57
C GLY A 87 7.74 -4.95 -3.00
N VAL A 88 8.06 -4.88 -4.29
CA VAL A 88 8.78 -3.75 -4.89
C VAL A 88 8.19 -3.37 -6.25
N ALA A 89 8.17 -2.08 -6.54
CA ALA A 89 7.90 -1.55 -7.87
C ALA A 89 8.66 -0.23 -8.04
N ALA A 90 9.09 0.10 -9.26
CA ALA A 90 9.77 1.36 -9.54
C ALA A 90 9.40 1.89 -10.91
N PHE A 91 9.29 3.20 -11.02
CA PHE A 91 8.80 3.90 -12.19
C PHE A 91 9.61 5.16 -12.46
N HIS A 92 9.74 5.50 -13.73
CA HIS A 92 10.34 6.75 -14.19
C HIS A 92 9.44 7.45 -15.21
N GLN A 93 9.52 8.77 -15.24
CA GLN A 93 8.95 9.62 -16.27
C GLN A 93 9.92 10.76 -16.57
N GLU A 94 9.99 11.18 -17.84
CA GLU A 94 10.91 12.24 -18.25
C GLU A 94 10.60 13.56 -17.53
N ASN A 95 11.65 14.21 -17.00
CA ASN A 95 11.58 15.46 -16.23
C ASN A 95 10.78 15.36 -14.91
N GLU A 96 10.45 14.16 -14.46
CA GLU A 96 9.80 13.90 -13.17
C GLU A 96 10.77 13.15 -12.23
N PRO A 97 10.52 13.14 -10.91
CA PRO A 97 11.29 12.34 -9.97
C PRO A 97 11.18 10.84 -10.29
N ASP A 98 12.25 10.07 -10.07
CA ASP A 98 12.15 8.61 -10.02
C ASP A 98 11.34 8.20 -8.81
N ILE A 99 10.41 7.25 -8.96
CA ILE A 99 9.52 6.81 -7.89
C ILE A 99 9.68 5.33 -7.66
N SER A 100 9.83 4.94 -6.39
CA SER A 100 9.84 3.54 -6.00
C SER A 100 8.92 3.28 -4.82
N PHE A 101 8.46 2.04 -4.76
CA PHE A 101 7.53 1.54 -3.76
C PHE A 101 8.13 0.29 -3.14
N ILE A 102 8.06 0.22 -1.81
CA ILE A 102 8.34 -0.98 -1.06
C ILE A 102 7.13 -1.30 -0.21
N VAL A 103 6.58 -2.50 -0.34
CA VAL A 103 5.46 -3.00 0.45
C VAL A 103 5.96 -4.09 1.39
N GLN A 104 5.54 -4.03 2.65
CA GLN A 104 5.72 -5.09 3.64
C GLN A 104 4.34 -5.51 4.14
N THR A 105 4.04 -6.81 4.02
CA THR A 105 2.80 -7.38 4.54
C THR A 105 3.05 -8.15 5.82
N TYR A 106 2.08 -8.10 6.73
CA TYR A 106 2.12 -8.75 8.02
C TYR A 106 0.99 -9.77 8.13
N ARG A 107 1.00 -10.53 9.23
CA ARG A 107 -0.08 -11.50 9.48
C ARG A 107 -1.39 -10.80 9.83
N ASP A 108 -1.31 -9.69 10.56
CA ASP A 108 -2.47 -8.99 11.10
C ASP A 108 -2.14 -7.51 11.31
N GLU A 109 -3.18 -6.71 11.52
CA GLU A 109 -3.08 -5.28 11.73
C GLU A 109 -2.21 -4.92 12.95
N ASP A 110 -2.34 -5.69 14.05
CA ASP A 110 -1.59 -5.44 15.28
C ASP A 110 -0.08 -5.59 15.06
N THR A 111 0.32 -6.62 14.29
CA THR A 111 1.71 -6.82 13.92
C THR A 111 2.23 -5.66 13.06
N ALA A 112 1.46 -5.23 12.05
CA ALA A 112 1.84 -4.09 11.20
C ALA A 112 1.97 -2.80 12.02
N ARG A 113 1.01 -2.55 12.91
CA ARG A 113 1.00 -1.39 13.82
C ARG A 113 2.20 -1.38 14.75
N ALA A 114 2.59 -2.53 15.30
CA ALA A 114 3.77 -2.64 16.15
C ALA A 114 5.09 -2.43 15.38
N ALA A 115 5.17 -2.90 14.12
CA ALA A 115 6.35 -2.76 13.28
C ALA A 115 6.56 -1.32 12.77
N TYR A 116 5.47 -0.57 12.59
CA TYR A 116 5.46 0.72 11.90
C TYR A 116 6.54 1.71 12.35
N GLY A 117 6.69 1.93 13.66
CA GLY A 117 7.70 2.85 14.20
C GLY A 117 9.15 2.39 13.92
N THR A 118 9.39 1.08 13.96
CA THR A 118 10.70 0.48 13.68
C THR A 118 11.04 0.62 12.20
N VAL A 119 10.10 0.30 11.30
CA VAL A 119 10.27 0.48 9.84
C VAL A 119 10.60 1.94 9.55
N TRP A 120 9.85 2.87 10.14
CA TRP A 120 10.06 4.30 9.90
C TRP A 120 11.44 4.77 10.33
N LYS A 121 11.87 4.38 11.53
CA LYS A 121 13.19 4.73 12.08
C LYS A 121 14.33 4.14 11.24
N ALA A 122 14.16 2.93 10.73
CA ALA A 122 15.09 2.25 9.85
C ALA A 122 15.25 2.96 8.50
N TRP A 123 14.14 3.30 7.84
CA TRP A 123 14.14 3.77 6.46
C TRP A 123 14.38 5.27 6.31
N LYS A 124 13.88 6.10 7.24
CA LYS A 124 14.04 7.56 7.13
C LYS A 124 15.50 8.03 7.07
N ARG A 125 16.46 7.19 7.49
CA ARG A 125 17.91 7.48 7.41
C ARG A 125 18.42 7.67 5.98
N TRP A 126 17.69 7.16 4.99
CA TRP A 126 17.97 7.33 3.56
C TRP A 126 17.65 8.73 3.04
N VAL A 127 17.02 9.56 3.87
CA VAL A 127 16.80 10.98 3.61
C VAL A 127 17.62 11.78 4.64
N PRO A 128 18.94 11.95 4.43
CA PRO A 128 19.78 12.73 5.33
C PRO A 128 19.24 14.16 5.48
N GLU A 129 19.38 14.69 6.69
CA GLU A 129 18.88 16.04 7.05
C GLU A 129 17.38 16.21 6.79
N ALA A 130 16.64 15.11 6.86
CA ALA A 130 15.19 15.07 6.69
C ALA A 130 14.45 16.08 7.59
N ARG A 131 13.59 16.88 6.97
CA ARG A 131 12.52 17.62 7.65
C ARG A 131 11.21 16.85 7.49
N THR A 132 10.38 16.86 8.54
CA THR A 132 9.02 16.32 8.46
C THR A 132 8.16 17.15 7.49
N VAL A 133 7.34 16.49 6.70
CA VAL A 133 6.34 17.10 5.82
C VAL A 133 4.97 16.47 6.05
N SER A 134 3.90 17.13 5.58
CA SER A 134 2.55 16.60 5.72
C SER A 134 2.22 15.61 4.60
N ALA A 135 1.81 14.40 4.97
CA ALA A 135 1.25 13.40 4.06
C ALA A 135 -0.30 13.47 3.99
N GLY A 136 -0.93 14.50 4.55
CA GLY A 136 -2.39 14.57 4.63
C GLY A 136 -3.00 13.42 5.47
N ASN A 137 -4.18 12.95 5.06
CA ASN A 137 -4.93 11.89 5.74
C ASN A 137 -4.96 10.64 4.85
N ILE A 138 -3.81 9.97 4.72
CA ILE A 138 -3.65 8.76 3.90
C ILE A 138 -3.49 7.54 4.80
N GLY A 139 -4.35 6.54 4.61
CA GLY A 139 -4.34 5.30 5.40
C GLY A 139 -4.57 5.52 6.90
N ASP A 140 -4.28 4.47 7.68
CA ASP A 140 -4.50 4.46 9.13
C ASP A 140 -3.40 5.21 9.89
N GLN A 141 -2.16 5.12 9.39
CA GLN A 141 -0.98 5.79 9.93
C GLN A 141 -0.10 6.25 8.77
N ARG A 142 0.48 7.45 8.91
CA ARG A 142 1.37 8.03 7.91
C ARG A 142 2.44 8.90 8.53
N ASP A 143 3.63 8.83 7.96
CA ASP A 143 4.75 9.74 8.24
C ASP A 143 5.39 10.12 6.91
N ALA A 144 5.92 11.34 6.85
CA ALA A 144 6.64 11.78 5.67
C ALA A 144 7.81 12.69 6.01
N VAL A 145 8.89 12.53 5.24
CA VAL A 145 10.09 13.37 5.31
C VAL A 145 10.57 13.77 3.93
N ALA A 146 11.10 14.98 3.82
CA ALA A 146 11.79 15.48 2.65
C ALA A 146 13.20 15.95 3.03
N GLY A 147 14.17 15.79 2.14
CA GLY A 147 15.55 16.19 2.40
C GLY A 147 16.45 15.92 1.21
N LEU A 148 17.75 15.74 1.48
CA LEU A 148 18.67 15.26 0.47
C LEU A 148 18.42 13.78 0.20
N SER A 149 18.63 13.33 -1.03
CA SER A 149 18.70 11.89 -1.32
C SER A 149 20.08 11.37 -0.93
N SER A 150 20.15 10.13 -0.46
CA SER A 150 21.40 9.40 -0.25
C SER A 150 21.98 8.80 -1.54
N SER A 151 21.43 9.13 -2.72
CA SER A 151 21.95 8.64 -3.98
C SER A 151 23.31 9.22 -4.34
N ILE A 152 23.93 8.61 -5.35
CA ILE A 152 25.23 9.04 -5.88
C ILE A 152 25.17 10.38 -6.61
N VAL A 153 23.96 10.87 -6.95
CA VAL A 153 23.79 12.12 -7.69
C VAL A 153 23.80 13.29 -6.69
N LYS A 154 24.93 14.02 -6.69
CA LYS A 154 25.12 15.15 -5.77
C LYS A 154 24.02 16.20 -5.94
N GLY A 155 23.39 16.56 -4.82
CA GLY A 155 22.33 17.57 -4.78
C GLY A 155 20.93 17.05 -5.13
N SER A 156 20.79 15.73 -5.35
CA SER A 156 19.48 15.11 -5.44
C SER A 156 18.68 15.29 -4.16
N LYS A 157 17.37 15.44 -4.32
CA LYS A 157 16.41 15.55 -3.23
C LYS A 157 15.65 14.24 -3.10
N GLY A 158 15.31 13.89 -1.86
CA GLY A 158 14.51 12.73 -1.52
C GLY A 158 13.23 13.13 -0.81
N LEU A 159 12.14 12.42 -1.10
CA LEU A 159 10.89 12.47 -0.36
C LEU A 159 10.46 11.03 -0.07
N MET A 160 10.18 10.74 1.19
CA MET A 160 9.73 9.43 1.64
C MET A 160 8.42 9.59 2.40
N ILE A 161 7.43 8.77 2.05
CA ILE A 161 6.16 8.63 2.77
C ILE A 161 6.04 7.17 3.21
N GLN A 162 5.89 6.93 4.49
CA GLN A 162 5.46 5.63 5.01
C GLN A 162 3.96 5.68 5.29
N THR A 163 3.20 4.70 4.80
CA THR A 163 1.75 4.59 5.01
C THR A 163 1.41 3.19 5.50
N ARG A 164 0.53 3.08 6.49
CA ARG A 164 -0.07 1.81 6.93
C ARG A 164 -1.54 1.76 6.56
N VAL A 165 -1.99 0.63 6.02
CA VAL A 165 -3.41 0.29 5.86
C VAL A 165 -3.59 -1.16 6.29
N GLY A 166 -4.38 -1.41 7.34
CA GLY A 166 -4.60 -2.74 7.89
C GLY A 166 -3.29 -3.47 8.18
N SER A 167 -3.12 -4.66 7.59
CA SER A 167 -1.92 -5.51 7.75
C SER A 167 -0.74 -5.14 6.83
N VAL A 168 -0.79 -4.00 6.13
CA VAL A 168 0.20 -3.62 5.11
C VAL A 168 0.86 -2.29 5.45
N ILE A 169 2.19 -2.22 5.28
CA ILE A 169 2.97 -0.98 5.33
C ILE A 169 3.63 -0.77 3.98
N MET A 170 3.53 0.44 3.44
CA MET A 170 4.27 0.83 2.25
C MET A 170 5.15 2.04 2.50
N MET A 171 6.33 2.01 1.90
CA MET A 171 7.20 3.16 1.73
C MET A 171 7.14 3.60 0.27
N SER A 172 6.61 4.79 0.03
CA SER A 172 6.75 5.51 -1.25
C SER A 172 7.96 6.41 -1.18
N MET A 173 8.85 6.31 -2.15
CA MET A 173 10.06 7.11 -2.23
C MET A 173 10.11 7.81 -3.58
N ALA A 174 10.42 9.10 -3.57
CA ALA A 174 10.74 9.86 -4.76
C ALA A 174 12.16 10.42 -4.66
N GLU A 175 12.87 10.36 -5.78
CA GLU A 175 14.16 10.99 -5.95
C GLU A 175 14.13 11.95 -7.13
N ALA A 176 14.49 13.21 -6.89
CA ALA A 176 14.61 14.21 -7.93
C ALA A 176 16.06 14.64 -8.07
N GLY A 177 16.58 14.62 -9.30
CA GLY A 177 17.87 15.24 -9.61
C GLY A 177 17.87 16.76 -9.34
N PRO A 178 19.04 17.42 -9.39
CA PRO A 178 19.19 18.84 -9.05
C PRO A 178 18.30 19.82 -9.84
N HIS A 179 17.85 19.42 -11.02
CA HIS A 179 17.03 20.23 -11.93
C HIS A 179 15.58 19.75 -12.04
N THR A 180 15.20 18.72 -11.29
CA THR A 180 13.85 18.15 -11.30
C THR A 180 13.05 18.70 -10.12
N GLY A 181 11.83 19.15 -10.39
CA GLY A 181 10.92 19.61 -9.35
C GLY A 181 10.44 18.44 -8.50
N MET A 182 10.30 18.64 -7.18
CA MET A 182 9.68 17.68 -6.27
C MET A 182 8.51 18.37 -5.59
N ALA A 183 7.29 18.09 -6.06
CA ALA A 183 6.08 18.64 -5.48
C ALA A 183 5.54 17.71 -4.39
N ASP A 184 5.40 18.21 -3.16
CA ASP A 184 4.91 17.43 -2.01
C ASP A 184 3.51 16.81 -2.27
N SER A 185 2.64 17.52 -3.00
CA SER A 185 1.31 17.03 -3.38
C SER A 185 1.35 15.87 -4.37
N TYR A 186 2.46 15.69 -5.10
CA TYR A 186 2.62 14.61 -6.07
C TYR A 186 2.70 13.26 -5.36
N MET A 187 3.57 13.15 -4.34
CA MET A 187 3.76 11.90 -3.61
C MET A 187 2.56 11.49 -2.76
N ASN A 188 1.80 12.46 -2.26
CA ASN A 188 0.54 12.17 -1.58
C ASN A 188 -0.45 11.43 -2.49
N ARG A 189 -0.44 11.68 -3.81
CA ARG A 189 -1.29 10.95 -4.76
C ARG A 189 -0.86 9.49 -4.93
N PHE A 190 0.43 9.19 -4.96
CA PHE A 190 0.89 7.80 -5.03
C PHE A 190 0.62 7.03 -3.74
N ALA A 191 0.88 7.67 -2.60
CA ALA A 191 0.55 7.09 -1.30
C ALA A 191 -0.96 6.85 -1.16
N ASP A 192 -1.80 7.74 -1.71
CA ASP A 192 -3.26 7.56 -1.76
C ASP A 192 -3.69 6.40 -2.68
N VAL A 193 -3.11 6.29 -3.88
CA VAL A 193 -3.33 5.13 -4.77
C VAL A 193 -3.02 3.82 -4.05
N PHE A 194 -1.90 3.75 -3.35
CA PHE A 194 -1.60 2.59 -2.50
C PHE A 194 -2.65 2.39 -1.42
N ALA A 195 -3.01 3.43 -0.66
CA ALA A 195 -3.91 3.27 0.46
C ALA A 195 -5.27 2.71 0.02
N GLN A 196 -5.76 3.18 -1.13
CA GLN A 196 -6.96 2.63 -1.77
C GLN A 196 -6.78 1.18 -2.22
N ARG A 197 -5.67 0.84 -2.90
CA ARG A 197 -5.37 -0.53 -3.34
C ARG A 197 -5.22 -1.51 -2.18
N ALA A 198 -4.58 -1.09 -1.10
CA ALA A 198 -4.43 -1.87 0.13
C ALA A 198 -5.79 -2.08 0.80
N GLY A 199 -6.63 -1.05 0.89
CA GLY A 199 -8.00 -1.17 1.41
C GLY A 199 -8.85 -2.15 0.60
N GLN A 200 -8.75 -2.10 -0.75
CA GLN A 200 -9.40 -3.06 -1.64
C GLN A 200 -8.93 -4.50 -1.36
N ALA A 201 -7.62 -4.72 -1.27
CA ALA A 201 -7.06 -6.05 -0.99
C ALA A 201 -7.50 -6.60 0.38
N GLU A 202 -7.48 -5.78 1.44
CA GLU A 202 -7.94 -6.17 2.79
C GLU A 202 -9.45 -6.48 2.82
N ALA A 203 -10.24 -5.82 1.97
CA ALA A 203 -11.65 -6.12 1.78
C ALA A 203 -11.90 -7.39 0.92
N GLY A 204 -10.84 -8.05 0.43
CA GLY A 204 -10.95 -9.21 -0.47
C GLY A 204 -11.28 -8.85 -1.92
N GLU A 205 -11.20 -7.57 -2.28
CA GLU A 205 -11.41 -7.07 -3.62
C GLU A 205 -10.12 -7.11 -4.43
N ARG A 206 -10.24 -7.06 -5.76
CA ARG A 206 -9.07 -6.91 -6.64
C ARG A 206 -8.64 -5.44 -6.66
N PRO A 207 -7.38 -5.12 -6.29
CA PRO A 207 -6.87 -3.76 -6.39
C PRO A 207 -6.98 -3.19 -7.80
N SER A 208 -7.46 -1.96 -7.90
CA SER A 208 -7.74 -1.28 -9.17
C SER A 208 -7.56 0.23 -9.13
N ALA A 209 -7.41 0.83 -7.93
CA ALA A 209 -7.17 2.26 -7.83
C ALA A 209 -5.90 2.68 -8.59
N GLY A 210 -5.96 3.87 -9.18
CA GLY A 210 -4.92 4.45 -10.02
C GLY A 210 -4.97 5.97 -9.98
N MET A 211 -3.91 6.61 -10.44
CA MET A 211 -3.86 8.06 -10.57
C MET A 211 -4.89 8.51 -11.60
N THR A 212 -5.94 9.17 -11.14
CA THR A 212 -6.81 9.92 -12.04
C THR A 212 -6.01 11.06 -12.65
N ALA A 213 -6.02 11.18 -13.98
CA ALA A 213 -5.50 12.36 -14.66
C ALA A 213 -6.31 13.58 -14.21
N SER A 214 -5.84 14.31 -13.21
CA SER A 214 -6.38 15.64 -12.92
C SER A 214 -5.68 16.66 -13.82
N ALA A 215 -6.50 17.52 -14.43
CA ALA A 215 -6.10 18.60 -15.31
C ALA A 215 -4.88 19.35 -14.78
N ARG A 216 -3.91 19.59 -15.68
CA ARG A 216 -2.74 20.45 -15.42
C ARG A 216 -3.16 21.84 -14.94
#